data_AF-A0A358S7W7-F1
#
_entry.id   AF-A0A358S7W7-F1
#
_cell.length_a   1.000
_cell.length_b   1.000
_cell.length_c   1.000
_cell.angle_alpha   90.00
_cell.angle_beta   90.00
_cell.angle_gamma   90.00
#
_symmetry.space_group_name_H-M   'P 1'
#
loop_
_entity.id
_entity.type
_entity.pdbx_description
1 polymer ?
#
loop_
_entity_poly.entity_id
_entity_poly.type
_entity_poly.pdbx_seq_one_letter_code
_entity_poly.pdbx_strand_id
1 'polypeptide(L)'
;MNYEEALSYIENTQKFGSILGLERIAKLLEMMGNPQKKLKFIHVAGTNGKGSTCAFMQSVLTQAGYKVGMYTSPSFLRFTDRIRIGKEEMDEDRMAEIMTRIKYNIDEMVLSGLQSPTEFEIITALGLVYFYEENCDLVILEVGLGGRLDSTNVIDAPLVSVITPIDYDHMDILGSTLEEIAGEKAGILKAGSELVLYPQKKEAEKVILKKAEELQIPVHKVSFRDSRVLKFDGLYQKFSYEGEEYRLSILGEHQIKNAVVAIEALYALEKHGFRVPHETLVRGLSVAKWPGRFEILQNEPTVIIDGAHNLQGVQVLKSNLMKYYRGKKITMILGVLKDKMYREMIRELLPLAKNFKLITVNSERALSAEMISEEIRKVEEEIHEESAAKEASQKKKRKKEFDFEEVSYVKKECFSTVEEAVDSALHEAEPDDIICALGSLYYIPEVHRYFGDED
;
A
#
# COMPACT_ATOMS: atom_id res chain seq x y z
N MET A 1 8.96 -4.03 30.36
CA MET A 1 9.90 -4.12 29.22
C MET A 1 10.26 -2.70 28.82
N ASN A 2 11.48 -2.47 28.32
CA ASN A 2 11.78 -1.27 27.54
C ASN A 2 11.35 -1.46 26.07
N TYR A 3 11.55 -0.45 25.23
CA TYR A 3 11.17 -0.49 23.82
C TYR A 3 11.83 -1.64 23.05
N GLU A 4 13.15 -1.79 23.13
CA GLU A 4 13.91 -2.85 22.44
C GLU A 4 13.46 -4.26 22.86
N GLU A 5 13.22 -4.47 24.15
CA GLU A 5 12.69 -5.72 24.67
C GLU A 5 11.27 -6.00 24.15
N ALA A 6 10.43 -4.97 24.05
CA ALA A 6 9.08 -5.09 23.52
C ALA A 6 9.08 -5.41 22.03
N LEU A 7 9.91 -4.73 21.23
CA LEU A 7 10.08 -4.98 19.81
C LEU A 7 10.60 -6.40 19.57
N SER A 8 11.67 -6.79 20.28
CA SER A 8 12.23 -8.14 20.20
C SER A 8 11.21 -9.21 20.59
N TYR A 9 10.35 -8.96 21.57
CA TYR A 9 9.27 -9.88 21.92
C TYR A 9 8.29 -10.08 20.75
N ILE A 10 7.86 -8.99 20.11
CA ILE A 10 6.95 -9.04 18.94
C ILE A 10 7.59 -9.83 17.80
N GLU A 11 8.82 -9.49 17.41
CA GLU A 11 9.52 -10.15 16.31
C GLU A 11 9.73 -11.65 16.55
N ASN A 12 10.02 -12.04 17.80
CA ASN A 12 10.21 -13.45 18.15
C ASN A 12 8.92 -14.28 18.09
N THR A 13 7.74 -13.65 18.02
CA THR A 13 6.47 -14.37 17.79
C THR A 13 6.26 -14.79 16.34
N GLN A 14 7.08 -14.31 15.38
CA GLN A 14 7.02 -14.74 13.97
C GLN A 14 7.20 -16.25 13.77
N LYS A 15 7.84 -16.94 14.72
CA LYS A 15 8.05 -18.41 14.69
C LYS A 15 6.75 -19.21 14.58
N PHE A 16 5.61 -18.60 14.90
CA PHE A 16 4.29 -19.26 14.83
C PHE A 16 3.58 -19.12 13.46
N GLY A 17 4.14 -18.34 12.52
CA GLY A 17 3.57 -18.14 11.18
C GLY A 17 2.25 -17.38 11.17
N SER A 18 1.61 -17.29 10.00
CA SER A 18 0.28 -16.69 9.84
C SER A 18 -0.81 -17.75 10.10
N ILE A 19 -1.50 -17.64 11.22
CA ILE A 19 -2.66 -18.48 11.54
C ILE A 19 -3.92 -17.61 11.41
N LEU A 20 -4.78 -17.92 10.44
CA LEU A 20 -6.06 -17.21 10.28
C LEU A 20 -7.00 -17.54 11.45
N GLY A 21 -7.81 -16.56 11.86
CA GLY A 21 -8.77 -16.71 12.96
C GLY A 21 -8.91 -15.42 13.76
N LEU A 22 -10.04 -15.26 14.44
CA LEU A 22 -10.32 -14.10 15.30
C LEU A 22 -10.34 -14.47 16.79
N GLU A 23 -10.30 -15.76 17.11
CA GLU A 23 -10.52 -16.30 18.45
C GLU A 23 -9.40 -15.87 19.41
N ARG A 24 -8.14 -15.92 18.97
CA ARG A 24 -6.98 -15.55 19.81
C ARG A 24 -6.97 -14.06 20.11
N ILE A 25 -7.11 -13.21 19.10
CA ILE A 25 -7.17 -11.76 19.30
C ILE A 25 -8.41 -11.34 20.10
N ALA A 26 -9.57 -11.94 19.84
CA ALA A 26 -10.78 -11.66 20.62
C ALA A 26 -10.57 -12.00 22.09
N LYS A 27 -9.91 -13.13 22.40
CA LYS A 27 -9.60 -13.52 23.76
C LYS A 27 -8.58 -12.58 24.42
N LEU A 28 -7.53 -12.20 23.72
CA LEU A 28 -6.55 -11.24 24.22
C LEU A 28 -7.22 -9.89 24.54
N LEU A 29 -8.04 -9.37 23.63
CA LEU A 29 -8.76 -8.12 23.83
C LEU A 29 -9.81 -8.20 24.94
N GLU A 30 -10.45 -9.35 25.14
CA GLU A 30 -11.34 -9.59 26.28
C GLU A 30 -10.60 -9.41 27.60
N MET A 31 -9.42 -10.00 27.74
CA MET A 31 -8.55 -9.87 28.92
C MET A 31 -8.04 -8.44 29.11
N MET A 32 -7.92 -7.68 28.03
CA MET A 32 -7.56 -6.25 28.03
C MET A 32 -8.76 -5.31 28.24
N GLY A 33 -9.95 -5.83 28.57
CA GLY A 33 -11.13 -5.02 28.89
C GLY A 33 -11.89 -4.49 27.68
N ASN A 34 -11.75 -5.15 26.52
CA ASN A 34 -12.43 -4.88 25.25
C ASN A 34 -12.32 -3.43 24.76
N PRO A 35 -11.10 -2.88 24.57
CA PRO A 35 -10.92 -1.49 24.10
C PRO A 35 -11.58 -1.25 22.73
N GLN A 36 -11.59 -2.25 21.85
CA GLN A 36 -12.19 -2.19 20.53
C GLN A 36 -13.71 -1.98 20.54
N LYS A 37 -14.40 -2.24 21.66
CA LYS A 37 -15.85 -1.99 21.80
C LYS A 37 -16.18 -0.56 22.24
N LYS A 38 -15.16 0.23 22.57
CA LYS A 38 -15.28 1.59 23.13
C LYS A 38 -14.77 2.66 22.15
N LEU A 39 -14.37 2.25 20.96
CA LEU A 39 -13.83 3.08 19.89
C LEU A 39 -14.82 3.14 18.72
N LYS A 40 -14.67 4.17 17.89
CA LYS A 40 -15.39 4.32 16.62
C LYS A 40 -14.43 4.12 15.48
N PHE A 41 -14.88 3.50 14.38
CA PHE A 41 -13.98 3.08 13.30
C PHE A 41 -14.45 3.53 11.91
N ILE A 42 -13.46 3.85 11.06
CA ILE A 42 -13.52 3.59 9.61
C ILE A 42 -12.67 2.35 9.36
N HIS A 43 -13.20 1.36 8.65
CA HIS A 43 -12.46 0.12 8.34
C HIS A 43 -12.20 0.02 6.84
N VAL A 44 -10.93 -0.11 6.45
CA VAL A 44 -10.49 0.02 5.05
C VAL A 44 -9.88 -1.28 4.55
N ALA A 45 -10.51 -1.90 3.55
CA ALA A 45 -10.02 -3.08 2.84
C ALA A 45 -9.78 -2.79 1.36
N GLY A 46 -9.04 -3.68 0.69
CA GLY A 46 -8.70 -3.55 -0.73
C GLY A 46 -7.36 -4.20 -1.06
N THR A 47 -7.02 -4.23 -2.35
CA THR A 47 -5.70 -4.70 -2.83
C THR A 47 -4.72 -3.53 -2.82
N ASN A 48 -5.03 -2.45 -3.54
CA ASN A 48 -4.19 -1.25 -3.64
C ASN A 48 -4.90 -0.01 -3.11
N GLY A 49 -4.14 1.04 -2.77
CA GLY A 49 -4.70 2.35 -2.38
C GLY A 49 -5.25 2.47 -0.95
N LYS A 50 -5.22 1.40 -0.14
CA LYS A 50 -5.67 1.39 1.27
C LYS A 50 -4.96 2.47 2.10
N GLY A 51 -3.65 2.32 2.35
CA GLY A 51 -2.86 3.29 3.10
C GLY A 51 -2.97 4.73 2.61
N SER A 52 -2.97 4.97 1.29
CA SER A 52 -3.16 6.34 0.75
C SER A 52 -4.56 6.91 1.03
N THR A 53 -5.61 6.09 0.93
CA THR A 53 -6.97 6.51 1.30
C THR A 53 -7.05 6.80 2.80
N CYS A 54 -6.43 5.96 3.64
CA CYS A 54 -6.32 6.19 5.08
C CYS A 54 -5.61 7.52 5.38
N ALA A 55 -4.48 7.80 4.72
CA ALA A 55 -3.70 9.02 4.91
C ALA A 55 -4.48 10.29 4.55
N PHE A 56 -5.26 10.25 3.46
CA PHE A 56 -6.15 11.37 3.10
C PHE A 56 -7.21 11.62 4.17
N MET A 57 -7.92 10.57 4.60
CA MET A 57 -8.96 10.70 5.64
C MET A 57 -8.37 11.17 6.97
N GLN A 58 -7.22 10.61 7.39
CA GLN A 58 -6.54 10.97 8.62
C GLN A 58 -6.12 12.44 8.60
N SER A 59 -5.47 12.88 7.52
CA SER A 59 -5.01 14.27 7.36
C SER A 59 -6.18 15.24 7.47
N VAL A 60 -7.28 14.97 6.75
CA VAL A 60 -8.47 15.83 6.78
C VAL A 60 -9.13 15.87 8.15
N LEU A 61 -9.36 14.73 8.79
CA LEU A 61 -10.01 14.67 10.09
C LEU A 61 -9.16 15.29 11.20
N THR A 62 -7.83 15.12 11.13
CA THR A 62 -6.89 15.79 12.04
C THR A 62 -6.96 17.31 11.87
N GLN A 63 -7.01 17.81 10.63
CA GLN A 63 -7.20 19.24 10.35
C GLN A 63 -8.57 19.77 10.82
N ALA A 64 -9.58 18.90 10.88
CA ALA A 64 -10.90 19.23 11.43
C ALA A 64 -10.92 19.27 12.97
N GLY A 65 -9.81 18.93 13.62
CA GLY A 65 -9.64 19.00 15.08
C GLY A 65 -10.00 17.72 15.83
N TYR A 66 -10.26 16.62 15.13
CA TYR A 66 -10.49 15.31 15.75
C TYR A 66 -9.18 14.65 16.18
N LYS A 67 -9.17 13.94 17.31
CA LYS A 67 -8.07 13.05 17.70
C LYS A 67 -8.24 11.71 16.97
N VAL A 68 -7.53 11.55 15.85
CA VAL A 68 -7.70 10.42 14.92
C VAL A 68 -6.56 9.42 15.09
N GLY A 69 -6.88 8.21 15.52
CA GLY A 69 -5.97 7.07 15.42
C GLY A 69 -5.91 6.54 13.99
N MET A 70 -4.73 6.16 13.51
CA MET A 70 -4.57 5.44 12.25
C MET A 70 -3.71 4.21 12.46
N TYR A 71 -4.22 3.07 11.99
CA TYR A 71 -3.53 1.80 11.99
C TYR A 71 -3.28 1.37 10.54
N THR A 72 -2.01 1.18 10.17
CA THR A 72 -1.61 0.80 8.81
C THR A 72 -0.63 -0.37 8.80
N SER A 73 -0.54 -1.06 7.65
CA SER A 73 0.44 -2.13 7.47
C SER A 73 0.88 -2.30 6.01
N PRO A 74 2.12 -2.78 5.75
CA PRO A 74 3.20 -2.97 6.71
C PRO A 74 3.78 -1.62 7.21
N SER A 75 4.78 -1.67 8.08
CA SER A 75 5.58 -0.51 8.44
C SER A 75 6.38 -0.04 7.25
N PHE A 76 6.65 1.27 7.19
CA PHE A 76 7.52 1.87 6.20
C PHE A 76 8.93 2.06 6.77
N LEU A 77 9.16 3.04 7.65
CA LEU A 77 10.50 3.34 8.18
C LEU A 77 10.77 2.65 9.52
N ARG A 78 9.81 2.71 10.44
CA ARG A 78 9.95 2.24 11.83
C ARG A 78 8.76 1.39 12.20
N PHE A 79 8.92 0.49 13.17
CA PHE A 79 7.80 -0.34 13.64
C PHE A 79 6.61 0.51 14.14
N THR A 80 6.91 1.60 14.86
CA THR A 80 5.94 2.52 15.46
C THR A 80 5.10 3.28 14.44
N ASP A 81 5.54 3.34 13.18
CA ASP A 81 4.88 4.09 12.11
C ASP A 81 3.53 3.51 11.68
N ARG A 82 3.25 2.27 12.10
CA ARG A 82 1.98 1.54 11.89
C ARG A 82 0.85 2.08 12.74
N ILE A 83 1.16 2.73 13.85
CA ILE A 83 0.19 3.17 14.86
C ILE A 83 0.43 4.65 15.08
N ARG A 84 -0.49 5.50 14.59
CA ARG A 84 -0.33 6.97 14.63
C ARG A 84 -1.53 7.65 15.24
N ILE A 85 -1.32 8.80 15.88
CA ILE A 85 -2.38 9.72 16.26
C ILE A 85 -2.11 11.08 15.61
N GLY A 86 -2.98 11.49 14.69
CA GLY A 86 -2.67 12.62 13.81
C GLY A 86 -1.40 12.35 13.01
N LYS A 87 -0.39 13.21 13.13
CA LYS A 87 0.89 13.02 12.42
C LYS A 87 1.92 12.22 13.22
N GLU A 88 1.73 12.10 14.53
CA GLU A 88 2.70 11.53 15.45
C GLU A 88 2.63 10.00 15.43
N GLU A 89 3.79 9.35 15.36
CA GLU A 89 3.94 7.91 15.54
C GLU A 89 3.76 7.55 17.02
N MET A 90 3.49 6.28 17.29
CA MET A 90 3.39 5.78 18.65
C MET A 90 4.72 5.98 19.39
N ASP A 91 4.67 6.63 20.55
CA ASP A 91 5.81 6.81 21.43
C ASP A 91 6.37 5.45 21.92
N GLU A 92 7.69 5.33 21.94
CA GLU A 92 8.40 4.09 22.25
C GLU A 92 8.18 3.63 23.70
N ASP A 93 8.13 4.57 24.66
CA ASP A 93 7.88 4.26 26.06
C ASP A 93 6.42 3.80 26.27
N ARG A 94 5.46 4.48 25.60
CA ARG A 94 4.06 4.04 25.59
C ARG A 94 3.89 2.67 24.96
N MET A 95 4.63 2.37 23.90
CA MET A 95 4.64 1.04 23.29
C MET A 95 5.13 -0.01 24.28
N ALA A 96 6.26 0.24 24.95
CA ALA A 96 6.83 -0.68 25.92
C ALA A 96 5.90 -0.93 27.12
N GLU A 97 5.22 0.10 27.59
CA GLU A 97 4.24 0.01 28.68
C GLU A 97 3.02 -0.85 28.31
N ILE A 98 2.40 -0.58 27.15
CA ILE A 98 1.24 -1.36 26.68
C ILE A 98 1.66 -2.80 26.39
N MET A 99 2.81 -3.00 25.74
CA MET A 99 3.34 -4.33 25.44
C MET A 99 3.65 -5.15 26.69
N THR A 100 4.08 -4.52 27.78
CA THR A 100 4.29 -5.21 29.06
C THR A 100 2.99 -5.80 29.59
N ARG A 101 1.87 -5.09 29.46
CA ARG A 101 0.54 -5.58 29.85
C ARG A 101 -0.01 -6.63 28.88
N ILE A 102 0.23 -6.46 27.58
CA ILE A 102 -0.14 -7.46 26.57
C ILE A 102 0.60 -8.77 26.83
N LYS A 103 1.92 -8.71 27.03
CA LYS A 103 2.74 -9.90 27.33
C LYS A 103 2.22 -10.65 28.55
N TYR A 104 1.90 -9.94 29.64
CA TYR A 104 1.34 -10.56 30.85
C TYR A 104 0.06 -11.36 30.53
N ASN A 105 -0.87 -10.78 29.76
CA ASN A 105 -2.09 -11.49 29.37
C ASN A 105 -1.83 -12.66 28.41
N ILE A 106 -0.84 -12.56 27.51
CA ILE A 106 -0.43 -13.67 26.65
C ILE A 106 0.15 -14.82 27.49
N ASP A 107 1.00 -14.52 28.47
CA ASP A 107 1.57 -15.53 29.37
C ASP A 107 0.44 -16.26 30.12
N GLU A 108 -0.56 -15.54 30.63
CA GLU A 108 -1.75 -16.12 31.29
C GLU A 108 -2.61 -16.97 30.34
N MET A 109 -2.79 -16.53 29.08
CA MET A 109 -3.48 -17.33 28.05
C MET A 109 -2.77 -18.66 27.83
N VAL A 110 -1.44 -18.64 27.67
CA VAL A 110 -0.64 -19.84 27.42
C VAL A 110 -0.64 -20.78 28.64
N LEU A 111 -0.51 -20.23 29.86
CA LEU A 111 -0.62 -21.01 31.10
C LEU A 111 -1.99 -21.69 31.25
N SER A 112 -3.04 -21.06 30.72
CA SER A 112 -4.40 -21.61 30.68
C SER A 112 -4.64 -22.60 29.54
N GLY A 113 -3.61 -22.97 28.78
CA GLY A 113 -3.69 -23.93 27.67
C GLY A 113 -4.22 -23.37 26.36
N LEU A 114 -4.33 -22.03 26.24
CA LEU A 114 -4.73 -21.37 25.00
C LEU A 114 -3.51 -21.15 24.09
N GLN A 115 -3.77 -21.03 22.79
CA GLN A 115 -2.73 -20.70 21.82
C GLN A 115 -2.29 -19.24 21.98
N SER A 116 -0.97 -19.02 21.86
CA SER A 116 -0.41 -17.66 21.79
C SER A 116 -0.92 -16.94 20.55
N PRO A 117 -1.24 -15.64 20.64
CA PRO A 117 -1.50 -14.81 19.47
C PRO A 117 -0.28 -14.72 18.55
N THR A 118 -0.55 -14.53 17.26
CA THR A 118 0.43 -14.24 16.21
C THR A 118 0.96 -12.81 16.33
N GLU A 119 2.09 -12.52 15.67
CA GLU A 119 2.66 -11.17 15.60
C GLU A 119 1.61 -10.11 15.23
N PHE A 120 0.87 -10.32 14.14
CA PHE A 120 -0.11 -9.36 13.66
C PHE A 120 -1.29 -9.16 14.63
N GLU A 121 -1.71 -10.21 15.34
CA GLU A 121 -2.74 -10.12 16.39
C GLU A 121 -2.27 -9.28 17.58
N ILE A 122 -1.00 -9.44 17.97
CA ILE A 122 -0.36 -8.67 19.06
C ILE A 122 -0.29 -7.18 18.69
N ILE A 123 0.18 -6.87 17.47
CA ILE A 123 0.29 -5.50 16.98
C ILE A 123 -1.10 -4.85 16.89
N THR A 124 -2.10 -5.59 16.42
CA THR A 124 -3.48 -5.09 16.36
C THR A 124 -4.02 -4.80 17.77
N ALA A 125 -3.78 -5.68 18.74
CA ALA A 125 -4.18 -5.45 20.12
C ALA A 125 -3.47 -4.22 20.74
N LEU A 126 -2.17 -4.06 20.48
CA LEU A 126 -1.37 -2.89 20.87
C LEU A 126 -2.00 -1.60 20.36
N GLY A 127 -2.30 -1.52 19.06
CA GLY A 127 -2.92 -0.34 18.47
C GLY A 127 -4.30 -0.02 19.06
N LEU A 128 -5.16 -1.03 19.23
CA LEU A 128 -6.51 -0.84 19.79
C LEU A 128 -6.48 -0.36 21.25
N VAL A 129 -5.56 -0.91 22.07
CA VAL A 129 -5.36 -0.46 23.45
C VAL A 129 -4.84 0.97 23.47
N TYR A 130 -3.84 1.28 22.64
CA TYR A 130 -3.26 2.61 22.54
C TYR A 130 -4.31 3.67 22.18
N PHE A 131 -5.08 3.47 21.10
CA PHE A 131 -6.09 4.44 20.69
C PHE A 131 -7.19 4.65 21.73
N TYR A 132 -7.54 3.59 22.46
CA TYR A 132 -8.51 3.69 23.56
C TYR A 132 -7.97 4.50 24.73
N GLU A 133 -6.74 4.23 25.19
CA GLU A 133 -6.12 4.95 26.30
C GLU A 133 -5.83 6.41 25.96
N GLU A 134 -5.54 6.69 24.70
CA GLU A 134 -5.35 8.02 24.17
C GLU A 134 -6.67 8.77 23.92
N ASN A 135 -7.83 8.15 24.15
CA ASN A 135 -9.15 8.76 23.93
C ASN A 135 -9.33 9.28 22.50
N CYS A 136 -8.95 8.50 21.49
CA CYS A 136 -9.21 8.85 20.09
C CYS A 136 -10.72 8.97 19.82
N ASP A 137 -11.12 10.01 19.11
CA ASP A 137 -12.51 10.23 18.68
C ASP A 137 -12.94 9.21 17.63
N LEU A 138 -11.99 8.81 16.78
CA LEU A 138 -12.17 7.89 15.65
C LEU A 138 -10.84 7.17 15.36
N VAL A 139 -10.92 5.94 14.90
CA VAL A 139 -9.79 5.16 14.41
C VAL A 139 -10.00 4.78 12.95
N ILE A 140 -9.04 5.08 12.09
CA ILE A 140 -8.97 4.58 10.72
C ILE A 140 -8.13 3.31 10.74
N LEU A 141 -8.78 2.19 10.47
CA LEU A 141 -8.21 0.85 10.59
C LEU A 141 -7.99 0.26 9.19
N GLU A 142 -6.75 0.13 8.75
CA GLU A 142 -6.40 -0.57 7.52
C GLU A 142 -6.32 -2.08 7.78
N VAL A 143 -7.00 -2.87 6.93
CA VAL A 143 -6.87 -4.33 6.91
C VAL A 143 -5.46 -4.73 6.45
N GLY A 144 -4.84 -5.66 7.16
CA GLY A 144 -3.56 -6.24 6.76
C GLY A 144 -3.68 -7.16 5.55
N LEU A 145 -4.50 -8.21 5.67
CA LEU A 145 -4.70 -9.21 4.64
C LEU A 145 -6.16 -9.68 4.54
N GLY A 146 -6.71 -9.67 3.33
CA GLY A 146 -8.07 -10.13 3.10
C GLY A 146 -9.10 -9.17 3.71
N GLY A 147 -9.68 -9.55 4.85
CA GLY A 147 -10.67 -8.77 5.59
C GLY A 147 -11.46 -9.64 6.57
N ARG A 148 -12.11 -10.70 6.10
CA ARG A 148 -12.99 -11.56 6.89
C ARG A 148 -12.34 -12.14 8.16
N LEU A 149 -11.13 -12.67 8.02
CA LEU A 149 -10.35 -13.29 9.11
C LEU A 149 -9.12 -12.46 9.52
N ASP A 150 -9.08 -11.20 9.09
CA ASP A 150 -8.00 -10.28 9.47
C ASP A 150 -8.18 -9.85 10.93
N SER A 151 -7.09 -9.75 11.69
CA SER A 151 -7.14 -9.38 13.12
C SER A 151 -7.88 -8.06 13.36
N THR A 152 -7.84 -7.12 12.41
CA THR A 152 -8.57 -5.86 12.50
C THR A 152 -10.10 -6.03 12.47
N ASN A 153 -10.61 -7.16 11.99
CA ASN A 153 -12.04 -7.43 11.87
C ASN A 153 -12.72 -7.83 13.19
N VAL A 154 -11.97 -7.85 14.30
CA VAL A 154 -12.48 -8.07 15.68
C VAL A 154 -13.34 -6.93 16.23
N ILE A 155 -13.43 -5.81 15.50
CA ILE A 155 -14.25 -4.65 15.85
C ILE A 155 -15.75 -4.92 15.61
N ASP A 156 -16.61 -4.22 16.35
CA ASP A 156 -18.04 -4.13 16.04
C ASP A 156 -18.26 -3.38 14.70
N ALA A 157 -19.52 -3.12 14.33
CA ALA A 157 -19.82 -2.42 13.07
C ALA A 157 -19.08 -1.06 13.02
N PRO A 158 -18.19 -0.83 12.03
CA PRO A 158 -17.58 0.47 11.83
C PRO A 158 -18.65 1.46 11.39
N LEU A 159 -18.39 2.77 11.53
CA LEU A 159 -19.28 3.79 10.99
C LEU A 159 -19.30 3.70 9.46
N VAL A 160 -18.11 3.57 8.87
CA VAL A 160 -17.93 3.44 7.42
C VAL A 160 -16.95 2.30 7.13
N SER A 161 -17.34 1.39 6.25
CA SER A 161 -16.46 0.42 5.62
C SER A 161 -16.06 0.93 4.23
N VAL A 162 -14.77 0.99 3.94
CA VAL A 162 -14.25 1.42 2.63
C VAL A 162 -13.64 0.22 1.92
N ILE A 163 -14.05 -0.03 0.68
CA ILE A 163 -13.40 -1.03 -0.18
C ILE A 163 -12.74 -0.31 -1.36
N THR A 164 -11.41 -0.24 -1.32
CA THR A 164 -10.56 0.30 -2.39
C THR A 164 -10.41 -0.74 -3.52
N PRO A 165 -9.67 -0.49 -4.63
CA PRO A 165 -9.58 -1.42 -5.75
C PRO A 165 -9.23 -2.85 -5.32
N ILE A 166 -9.97 -3.82 -5.85
CA ILE A 166 -9.69 -5.25 -5.73
C ILE A 166 -9.01 -5.73 -7.01
N ASP A 167 -7.88 -6.39 -6.84
CA ASP A 167 -7.18 -7.09 -7.90
C ASP A 167 -6.47 -8.33 -7.33
N TYR A 168 -5.90 -9.13 -8.23
CA TYR A 168 -5.13 -10.33 -7.89
C TYR A 168 -3.92 -9.97 -7.02
N ASP A 169 -3.94 -10.46 -5.78
CA ASP A 169 -2.83 -10.40 -4.83
C ASP A 169 -3.08 -11.45 -3.73
N HIS A 170 -2.00 -12.00 -3.17
CA HIS A 170 -2.07 -13.05 -2.14
C HIS A 170 -2.98 -14.23 -2.52
N MET A 171 -2.92 -14.68 -3.78
CA MET A 171 -3.85 -15.68 -4.33
C MET A 171 -3.79 -17.03 -3.60
N ASP A 172 -2.63 -17.39 -3.05
CA ASP A 172 -2.45 -18.61 -2.25
C ASP A 172 -3.25 -18.61 -0.94
N ILE A 173 -3.68 -17.43 -0.47
CA ILE A 173 -4.40 -17.25 0.80
C ILE A 173 -5.84 -16.81 0.57
N LEU A 174 -6.07 -15.87 -0.36
CA LEU A 174 -7.36 -15.22 -0.56
C LEU A 174 -8.22 -15.88 -1.65
N GLY A 175 -7.64 -16.80 -2.43
CA GLY A 175 -8.30 -17.46 -3.54
C GLY A 175 -7.72 -17.08 -4.91
N SER A 176 -8.11 -17.85 -5.90
CA SER A 176 -7.57 -17.77 -7.28
C SER A 176 -8.41 -16.90 -8.21
N THR A 177 -9.58 -16.44 -7.76
CA THR A 177 -10.53 -15.64 -8.53
C THR A 177 -10.80 -14.28 -7.87
N LEU A 178 -11.24 -13.30 -8.65
CA LEU A 178 -11.60 -11.98 -8.12
C LEU A 178 -12.82 -12.06 -7.19
N GLU A 179 -13.73 -13.00 -7.44
CA GLU A 179 -14.89 -13.27 -6.60
C GLU A 179 -14.49 -13.76 -5.20
N GLU A 180 -13.54 -14.69 -5.11
CA GLU A 180 -13.01 -15.19 -3.83
C GLU A 180 -12.31 -14.07 -3.05
N ILE A 181 -11.41 -13.34 -3.73
CA ILE A 181 -10.69 -12.21 -3.14
C ILE A 181 -11.67 -11.12 -2.67
N ALA A 182 -12.71 -10.84 -3.45
CA ALA A 182 -13.77 -9.90 -3.09
C ALA A 182 -14.61 -10.39 -1.91
N GLY A 183 -14.89 -11.69 -1.81
CA GLY A 183 -15.58 -12.29 -0.68
C GLY A 183 -14.81 -12.13 0.63
N GLU A 184 -13.50 -12.37 0.61
CA GLU A 184 -12.63 -12.13 1.77
C GLU A 184 -12.62 -10.67 2.20
N LYS A 185 -12.46 -9.75 1.23
CA LYS A 185 -12.42 -8.29 1.51
C LYS A 185 -13.77 -7.74 1.96
N ALA A 186 -14.88 -8.22 1.40
CA ALA A 186 -16.23 -7.87 1.84
C ALA A 186 -16.59 -8.41 3.23
N GLY A 187 -15.73 -9.24 3.83
CA GLY A 187 -15.88 -9.71 5.21
C GLY A 187 -15.79 -8.62 6.28
N ILE A 188 -15.33 -7.41 5.93
CA ILE A 188 -15.33 -6.26 6.84
C ILE A 188 -16.72 -5.59 6.97
N LEU A 189 -17.64 -5.90 6.05
CA LEU A 189 -18.98 -5.32 6.05
C LEU A 189 -19.80 -5.90 7.20
N LYS A 190 -20.45 -5.03 7.97
CA LYS A 190 -21.24 -5.39 9.14
C LYS A 190 -22.59 -4.67 9.12
N ALA A 191 -23.64 -5.32 9.61
CA ALA A 191 -24.94 -4.66 9.74
C ALA A 191 -24.82 -3.44 10.67
N GLY A 192 -25.36 -2.30 10.24
CA GLY A 192 -25.25 -1.02 10.95
C GLY A 192 -24.08 -0.13 10.50
N SER A 193 -23.27 -0.54 9.53
CA SER A 193 -22.28 0.33 8.87
C SER A 193 -22.81 0.93 7.55
N GLU A 194 -22.06 1.84 6.93
CA GLU A 194 -22.23 2.25 5.53
C GLU A 194 -21.04 1.76 4.68
N LEU A 195 -21.26 1.41 3.41
CA LEU A 195 -20.20 1.02 2.47
C LEU A 195 -19.86 2.16 1.53
N VAL A 196 -18.58 2.50 1.42
CA VAL A 196 -18.03 3.33 0.33
C VAL A 196 -17.21 2.44 -0.59
N LEU A 197 -17.62 2.36 -1.85
CA LEU A 197 -17.11 1.39 -2.82
C LEU A 197 -16.42 2.08 -4.00
N TYR A 198 -15.11 1.85 -4.12
CA TYR A 198 -14.36 2.15 -5.33
C TYR A 198 -14.92 1.32 -6.52
N PRO A 199 -15.09 1.87 -7.74
CA PRO A 199 -15.49 1.12 -8.94
C PRO A 199 -14.67 -0.13 -9.22
N GLN A 200 -15.31 -1.31 -9.22
CA GLN A 200 -14.60 -2.58 -9.37
C GLN A 200 -14.78 -3.23 -10.74
N LYS A 201 -14.01 -4.30 -11.00
CA LYS A 201 -14.35 -5.29 -12.03
C LYS A 201 -15.70 -5.93 -11.68
N LYS A 202 -16.47 -6.34 -12.70
CA LYS A 202 -17.88 -6.76 -12.54
C LYS A 202 -18.04 -7.92 -11.55
N GLU A 203 -17.09 -8.85 -11.61
CA GLU A 203 -17.01 -10.06 -10.81
C GLU A 203 -16.89 -9.73 -9.32
N ALA A 204 -15.93 -8.87 -8.97
CA ALA A 204 -15.73 -8.38 -7.61
C ALA A 204 -16.89 -7.51 -7.13
N GLU A 205 -17.37 -6.57 -7.96
CA GLU A 205 -18.47 -5.67 -7.62
C GLU A 205 -19.72 -6.46 -7.21
N LYS A 206 -20.07 -7.49 -7.99
CA LYS A 206 -21.25 -8.32 -7.74
C LYS A 206 -21.23 -8.97 -6.35
N VAL A 207 -20.08 -9.51 -5.93
CA VAL A 207 -19.93 -10.16 -4.62
C VAL A 207 -20.10 -9.15 -3.49
N ILE A 208 -19.46 -7.98 -3.60
CA ILE A 208 -19.51 -6.94 -2.58
C ILE A 208 -20.94 -6.40 -2.42
N LEU A 209 -21.61 -6.09 -3.53
CA LEU A 209 -22.96 -5.53 -3.48
C LEU A 209 -23.99 -6.52 -2.96
N LYS A 210 -23.87 -7.80 -3.33
CA LYS A 210 -24.70 -8.85 -2.77
C LYS A 210 -24.53 -8.92 -1.24
N LYS A 211 -23.30 -8.83 -0.75
CA LYS A 211 -23.02 -8.84 0.69
C LYS A 211 -23.62 -7.61 1.39
N ALA A 212 -23.50 -6.43 0.78
CA ALA A 212 -24.09 -5.20 1.30
C ALA A 212 -25.63 -5.26 1.35
N GLU A 213 -26.26 -5.84 0.32
CA GLU A 213 -27.70 -6.09 0.26
C GLU A 213 -28.16 -7.08 1.35
N GLU A 214 -27.44 -8.19 1.55
CA GLU A 214 -27.71 -9.17 2.61
C GLU A 214 -27.63 -8.54 4.01
N LEU A 215 -26.72 -7.58 4.21
CA LEU A 215 -26.56 -6.83 5.47
C LEU A 215 -27.46 -5.60 5.58
N GLN A 216 -28.18 -5.27 4.52
CA GLN A 216 -29.06 -4.09 4.40
C GLN A 216 -28.36 -2.77 4.74
N ILE A 217 -27.10 -2.62 4.31
CA ILE A 217 -26.31 -1.39 4.55
C ILE A 217 -26.37 -0.42 3.37
N PRO A 218 -26.35 0.91 3.60
CA PRO A 218 -26.21 1.90 2.54
C PRO A 218 -24.94 1.70 1.72
N VAL A 219 -25.02 1.90 0.41
CA VAL A 219 -23.87 1.79 -0.51
C VAL A 219 -23.65 3.10 -1.26
N HIS A 220 -22.48 3.70 -1.04
CA HIS A 220 -21.95 4.86 -1.75
C HIS A 220 -20.98 4.38 -2.82
N LYS A 221 -21.48 4.22 -4.05
CA LYS A 221 -20.63 3.89 -5.19
C LYS A 221 -19.93 5.15 -5.68
N VAL A 222 -18.61 5.18 -5.56
CA VAL A 222 -17.81 6.33 -5.99
C VAL A 222 -17.86 6.46 -7.52
N SER A 223 -17.97 7.69 -8.02
CA SER A 223 -17.91 8.00 -9.46
C SER A 223 -16.67 8.85 -9.77
N PHE A 224 -15.92 8.50 -10.81
CA PHE A 224 -14.78 9.30 -11.28
C PHE A 224 -15.12 10.15 -12.50
N ARG A 225 -16.39 10.21 -12.92
CA ARG A 225 -16.77 10.92 -14.17
C ARG A 225 -16.45 12.41 -14.11
N ASP A 226 -16.57 12.98 -12.93
CA ASP A 226 -16.33 14.40 -12.69
C ASP A 226 -14.93 14.69 -12.14
N SER A 227 -14.06 13.67 -12.06
CA SER A 227 -12.66 13.86 -11.70
C SER A 227 -11.78 14.15 -12.92
N ARG A 228 -11.04 15.26 -12.89
CA ARG A 228 -10.16 15.66 -13.99
C ARG A 228 -8.83 16.19 -13.47
N VAL A 229 -7.73 15.68 -14.02
CA VAL A 229 -6.40 16.22 -13.73
C VAL A 229 -6.27 17.61 -14.38
N LEU A 230 -5.93 18.62 -13.58
CA LEU A 230 -5.77 20.00 -14.03
C LEU A 230 -4.29 20.35 -14.26
N LYS A 231 -3.41 19.96 -13.34
CA LYS A 231 -1.99 20.29 -13.39
C LYS A 231 -1.14 19.29 -12.60
N PHE A 232 0.10 19.10 -13.04
CA PHE A 232 1.19 18.46 -12.31
C PHE A 232 2.43 19.36 -12.39
N ASP A 233 3.17 19.53 -11.30
CA ASP A 233 4.42 20.30 -11.27
C ASP A 233 5.58 19.60 -10.54
N GLY A 234 5.51 18.27 -10.37
CA GLY A 234 6.54 17.49 -9.69
C GLY A 234 6.46 17.52 -8.16
N LEU A 235 5.82 18.54 -7.57
CA LEU A 235 5.61 18.62 -6.13
C LEU A 235 4.15 18.40 -5.75
N TYR A 236 3.24 18.80 -6.63
CA TYR A 236 1.81 18.68 -6.41
C TYR A 236 1.08 18.29 -7.70
N GLN A 237 -0.10 17.71 -7.51
CA GLN A 237 -1.10 17.56 -8.56
C GLN A 237 -2.40 18.26 -8.17
N LYS A 238 -3.00 18.94 -9.14
CA LYS A 238 -4.32 19.56 -9.02
C LYS A 238 -5.35 18.75 -9.79
N PHE A 239 -6.54 18.61 -9.22
CA PHE A 239 -7.67 17.98 -9.89
C PHE A 239 -8.97 18.69 -9.55
N SER A 240 -9.96 18.62 -10.45
CA SER A 240 -11.34 19.00 -10.14
C SER A 240 -12.13 17.75 -9.76
N TYR A 241 -13.08 17.85 -8.83
CA TYR A 241 -14.08 16.84 -8.54
C TYR A 241 -15.39 17.53 -8.15
N GLU A 242 -16.50 17.16 -8.79
CA GLU A 242 -17.83 17.77 -8.58
C GLU A 242 -17.87 19.30 -8.67
N GLY A 243 -17.04 19.88 -9.54
CA GLY A 243 -16.97 21.33 -9.75
C GLY A 243 -16.02 22.07 -8.81
N GLU A 244 -15.45 21.39 -7.81
CA GLU A 244 -14.49 21.96 -6.87
C GLU A 244 -13.05 21.57 -7.22
N GLU A 245 -12.10 22.45 -6.88
CA GLU A 245 -10.67 22.22 -7.12
C GLU A 245 -9.95 21.72 -5.86
N TYR A 246 -9.16 20.67 -6.03
CA TYR A 246 -8.37 20.04 -4.99
C TYR A 246 -6.90 19.98 -5.39
N ARG A 247 -6.02 19.94 -4.39
CA ARG A 247 -4.58 19.79 -4.54
C ARG A 247 -4.12 18.61 -3.70
N LEU A 248 -3.20 17.80 -4.22
CA LEU A 248 -2.55 16.69 -3.52
C LEU A 248 -1.04 16.85 -3.60
N SER A 249 -0.34 16.58 -2.50
CA SER A 249 1.12 16.35 -2.47
C SER A 249 1.49 14.93 -2.90
N ILE A 250 0.64 13.94 -2.62
CA ILE A 250 0.85 12.56 -3.09
C ILE A 250 0.57 12.51 -4.59
N LEU A 251 1.56 12.07 -5.37
CA LEU A 251 1.56 12.15 -6.83
C LEU A 251 0.98 10.90 -7.50
N GLY A 252 0.44 11.09 -8.70
CA GLY A 252 -0.08 10.00 -9.55
C GLY A 252 -1.60 10.01 -9.68
N GLU A 253 -2.09 9.65 -10.86
CA GLU A 253 -3.52 9.76 -11.19
C GLU A 253 -4.40 8.84 -10.34
N HIS A 254 -3.87 7.68 -9.95
CA HIS A 254 -4.55 6.77 -9.02
C HIS A 254 -4.74 7.40 -7.63
N GLN A 255 -3.86 8.33 -7.21
CA GLN A 255 -4.00 9.03 -5.94
C GLN A 255 -5.15 10.03 -5.95
N ILE A 256 -5.48 10.60 -7.11
CA ILE A 256 -6.71 11.39 -7.27
C ILE A 256 -7.94 10.51 -7.02
N LYS A 257 -7.95 9.28 -7.53
CA LYS A 257 -9.06 8.35 -7.29
C LYS A 257 -9.14 7.94 -5.82
N ASN A 258 -8.00 7.67 -5.17
CA ASN A 258 -7.96 7.42 -3.73
C ASN A 258 -8.45 8.61 -2.90
N ALA A 259 -8.09 9.85 -3.30
CA ALA A 259 -8.57 11.07 -2.66
C ALA A 259 -10.08 11.23 -2.84
N VAL A 260 -10.64 10.95 -4.01
CA VAL A 260 -12.09 10.95 -4.23
C VAL A 260 -12.78 9.90 -3.34
N VAL A 261 -12.23 8.69 -3.19
CA VAL A 261 -12.77 7.70 -2.24
C VAL A 261 -12.72 8.21 -0.81
N ALA A 262 -11.65 8.88 -0.41
CA ALA A 262 -11.54 9.49 0.91
C ALA A 262 -12.59 10.60 1.11
N ILE A 263 -12.84 11.45 0.11
CA ILE A 263 -13.89 12.49 0.14
C ILE A 263 -15.26 11.85 0.37
N GLU A 264 -15.62 10.84 -0.41
CA GLU A 264 -16.90 10.13 -0.29
C GLU A 264 -17.05 9.43 1.07
N ALA A 265 -15.96 8.88 1.61
CA ALA A 265 -15.94 8.29 2.94
C ALA A 265 -16.15 9.31 4.06
N LEU A 266 -15.59 10.52 3.91
CA LEU A 266 -15.80 11.61 4.85
C LEU A 266 -17.25 12.14 4.77
N TYR A 267 -17.83 12.24 3.58
CA TYR A 267 -19.25 12.60 3.42
C TYR A 267 -20.20 11.56 4.05
N ALA A 268 -19.91 10.27 3.90
CA ALA A 268 -20.65 9.23 4.61
C ALA A 268 -20.50 9.36 6.14
N LEU A 269 -19.30 9.69 6.62
CA LEU A 269 -18.99 9.86 8.04
C LEU A 269 -19.72 11.07 8.67
N GLU A 270 -20.03 12.13 7.90
CA GLU A 270 -20.72 13.32 8.43
C GLU A 270 -22.05 13.01 9.10
N LYS A 271 -22.78 12.01 8.58
CA LYS A 271 -24.06 11.53 9.15
C LYS A 271 -23.92 10.98 10.56
N HIS A 272 -22.71 10.55 10.93
CA HIS A 272 -22.36 10.05 12.26
C HIS A 272 -21.81 11.13 13.19
N GLY A 273 -21.90 12.41 12.80
CA GLY A 273 -21.53 13.55 13.64
C GLY A 273 -20.09 14.05 13.46
N PHE A 274 -19.34 13.53 12.50
CA PHE A 274 -17.99 14.00 12.17
C PHE A 274 -18.05 15.00 11.02
N ARG A 275 -18.16 16.29 11.32
CA ARG A 275 -18.30 17.35 10.32
C ARG A 275 -16.95 17.83 9.86
N VAL A 276 -16.77 17.97 8.55
CA VAL A 276 -15.54 18.51 7.96
C VAL A 276 -15.90 19.73 7.10
N PRO A 277 -15.56 20.95 7.54
CA PRO A 277 -15.73 22.13 6.69
C PRO A 277 -15.00 21.96 5.36
N HIS A 278 -15.60 22.42 4.27
CA HIS A 278 -15.03 22.25 2.93
C HIS A 278 -13.60 22.79 2.80
N GLU A 279 -13.31 23.97 3.38
CA GLU A 279 -11.94 24.52 3.40
C GLU A 279 -10.93 23.60 4.11
N THR A 280 -11.38 22.90 5.16
CA THR A 280 -10.59 21.92 5.90
C THR A 280 -10.37 20.66 5.07
N LEU A 281 -11.36 20.20 4.33
CA LEU A 281 -11.23 19.09 3.37
C LEU A 281 -10.15 19.40 2.33
N VAL A 282 -10.24 20.55 1.67
CA VAL A 282 -9.28 21.00 0.64
C VAL A 282 -7.87 21.10 1.23
N ARG A 283 -7.73 21.75 2.41
CA ARG A 283 -6.43 21.89 3.09
C ARG A 283 -5.86 20.54 3.51
N GLY A 284 -6.67 19.68 4.12
CA GLY A 284 -6.27 18.37 4.61
C GLY A 284 -5.76 17.45 3.50
N LEU A 285 -6.45 17.43 2.35
CA LEU A 285 -5.98 16.69 1.17
C LEU A 285 -4.64 17.23 0.64
N SER A 286 -4.44 18.55 0.68
CA SER A 286 -3.23 19.18 0.15
C SER A 286 -1.95 18.97 0.96
N VAL A 287 -2.09 18.62 2.25
CA VAL A 287 -0.97 18.39 3.18
C VAL A 287 -0.79 16.92 3.55
N ALA A 288 -1.63 16.03 3.01
CA ALA A 288 -1.53 14.60 3.26
C ALA A 288 -0.21 14.05 2.69
N LYS A 289 0.54 13.33 3.51
CA LYS A 289 1.78 12.64 3.11
C LYS A 289 1.57 11.13 3.24
N TRP A 290 2.15 10.38 2.32
CA TRP A 290 2.20 8.91 2.41
C TRP A 290 3.47 8.42 1.69
N PRO A 291 4.57 8.22 2.44
CA PRO A 291 5.87 7.89 1.87
C PRO A 291 5.86 6.61 1.03
N GLY A 292 6.78 6.53 0.07
CA GLY A 292 6.93 5.39 -0.83
C GLY A 292 5.78 5.23 -1.84
N ARG A 293 5.11 6.30 -2.25
CA ARG A 293 4.10 6.29 -3.34
C ARG A 293 4.40 7.37 -4.36
N PHE A 294 5.07 6.98 -5.45
CA PHE A 294 5.58 7.86 -6.49
C PHE A 294 6.25 9.11 -5.88
N GLU A 295 7.08 8.88 -4.86
CA GLU A 295 7.69 9.93 -4.06
C GLU A 295 9.03 10.33 -4.68
N ILE A 296 9.22 11.64 -4.86
CA ILE A 296 10.44 12.21 -5.41
C ILE A 296 11.35 12.58 -4.24
N LEU A 297 12.50 11.90 -4.12
CA LEU A 297 13.50 12.15 -3.07
C LEU A 297 14.49 13.26 -3.46
N GLN A 298 14.74 13.41 -4.76
CA GLN A 298 15.67 14.40 -5.32
C GLN A 298 15.26 14.74 -6.75
N ASN A 299 15.61 15.93 -7.25
CA ASN A 299 15.23 16.40 -8.59
C ASN A 299 16.35 16.29 -9.66
N GLU A 300 17.63 16.37 -9.29
CA GLU A 300 18.76 16.38 -10.23
C GLU A 300 19.89 15.42 -9.80
N PRO A 301 20.01 14.21 -10.39
CA PRO A 301 18.99 13.56 -11.21
C PRO A 301 17.71 13.32 -10.42
N THR A 302 16.59 13.11 -11.11
CA THR A 302 15.33 12.83 -10.42
C THR A 302 15.38 11.41 -9.85
N VAL A 303 15.18 11.29 -8.53
CA VAL A 303 15.13 10.00 -7.83
C VAL A 303 13.72 9.78 -7.31
N ILE A 304 13.10 8.68 -7.75
CA ILE A 304 11.73 8.31 -7.41
C ILE A 304 11.73 6.99 -6.66
N ILE A 305 10.95 6.89 -5.60
CA ILE A 305 10.63 5.63 -4.94
C ILE A 305 9.15 5.30 -5.04
N ASP A 306 8.84 4.02 -5.26
CA ASP A 306 7.45 3.55 -5.33
C ASP A 306 7.30 2.13 -4.75
N GLY A 307 6.26 1.95 -3.93
CA GLY A 307 5.91 0.68 -3.31
C GLY A 307 5.26 -0.35 -4.23
N ALA A 308 5.19 -0.12 -5.54
CA ALA A 308 4.66 -1.07 -6.52
C ALA A 308 5.40 -2.42 -6.45
N HIS A 309 4.66 -3.47 -6.08
CA HIS A 309 5.18 -4.83 -5.88
C HIS A 309 4.25 -5.92 -6.45
N ASN A 310 3.25 -5.50 -7.24
CA ASN A 310 2.34 -6.36 -7.99
C ASN A 310 2.13 -5.77 -9.40
N LEU A 311 1.51 -6.55 -10.30
CA LEU A 311 1.34 -6.15 -11.70
C LEU A 311 0.56 -4.85 -11.85
N GLN A 312 -0.56 -4.69 -11.12
CA GLN A 312 -1.37 -3.47 -11.18
C GLN A 312 -0.56 -2.23 -10.73
N GLY A 313 0.20 -2.34 -9.64
CA GLY A 313 1.06 -1.28 -9.14
C GLY A 313 2.13 -0.89 -10.15
N VAL A 314 2.78 -1.86 -10.78
CA VAL A 314 3.79 -1.60 -11.83
C VAL A 314 3.16 -0.94 -13.06
N GLN A 315 1.97 -1.35 -13.48
CA GLN A 315 1.26 -0.71 -14.60
C GLN A 315 0.89 0.75 -14.30
N VAL A 316 0.49 1.03 -13.05
CA VAL A 316 0.22 2.39 -12.57
C VAL A 316 1.52 3.22 -12.55
N LEU A 317 2.61 2.67 -12.03
CA LEU A 317 3.92 3.31 -12.03
C LEU A 317 4.39 3.63 -13.45
N LYS A 318 4.32 2.64 -14.36
CA LYS A 318 4.63 2.79 -15.78
C LYS A 318 3.83 3.94 -16.41
N SER A 319 2.52 4.00 -16.15
CA SER A 319 1.65 5.06 -16.65
C SER A 319 2.08 6.44 -16.14
N ASN A 320 2.40 6.57 -14.85
CA ASN A 320 2.91 7.81 -14.26
C ASN A 320 4.25 8.22 -14.90
N LEU A 321 5.20 7.29 -15.01
CA LEU A 321 6.52 7.54 -15.61
C LEU A 321 6.39 7.99 -17.08
N MET A 322 5.57 7.31 -17.88
CA MET A 322 5.33 7.69 -19.27
C MET A 322 4.65 9.06 -19.42
N LYS A 323 3.80 9.43 -18.47
CA LYS A 323 3.06 10.69 -18.47
C LYS A 323 3.94 11.87 -18.06
N TYR A 324 4.71 11.72 -16.99
CA TYR A 324 5.48 12.80 -16.37
C TYR A 324 6.90 12.92 -16.94
N TYR A 325 7.51 11.81 -17.37
CA TYR A 325 8.88 11.75 -17.90
C TYR A 325 8.91 11.22 -19.33
N ARG A 326 8.00 11.73 -20.16
CA ARG A 326 7.80 11.25 -21.53
C ARG A 326 9.09 11.28 -22.35
N GLY A 327 9.45 10.13 -22.91
CA GLY A 327 10.61 9.98 -23.79
C GLY A 327 11.95 9.82 -23.06
N LYS A 328 11.97 9.87 -21.73
CA LYS A 328 13.15 9.56 -20.92
C LYS A 328 13.24 8.04 -20.74
N LYS A 329 14.45 7.48 -20.89
CA LYS A 329 14.76 6.13 -20.39
C LYS A 329 15.18 6.23 -18.93
N ILE A 330 14.91 5.18 -18.15
CA ILE A 330 14.95 5.24 -16.69
C ILE A 330 15.90 4.17 -16.16
N THR A 331 16.79 4.54 -15.24
CA THR A 331 17.57 3.58 -14.46
C THR A 331 16.68 2.99 -13.38
N MET A 332 16.44 1.68 -13.42
CA MET A 332 15.55 1.00 -12.49
C MET A 332 16.35 0.31 -11.38
N ILE A 333 16.10 0.66 -10.12
CA ILE A 333 16.54 -0.14 -8.97
C ILE A 333 15.41 -1.14 -8.67
N LEU A 334 15.70 -2.44 -8.75
CA LEU A 334 14.68 -3.48 -8.68
C LEU A 334 15.07 -4.59 -7.69
N GLY A 335 14.21 -4.79 -6.70
CA GLY A 335 14.21 -5.95 -5.81
C GLY A 335 12.79 -6.48 -5.65
N VAL A 336 12.58 -7.79 -5.81
CA VAL A 336 11.25 -8.42 -5.79
C VAL A 336 11.22 -9.70 -4.96
N LEU A 337 10.04 -10.10 -4.49
CA LEU A 337 9.83 -11.38 -3.79
C LEU A 337 9.41 -12.48 -4.78
N LYS A 338 9.75 -13.73 -4.46
CA LYS A 338 9.48 -14.94 -5.28
C LYS A 338 8.01 -15.21 -5.53
N ASP A 339 7.14 -14.84 -4.59
CA ASP A 339 5.69 -15.08 -4.65
C ASP A 339 4.92 -14.05 -5.48
N LYS A 340 5.63 -13.08 -6.10
CA LYS A 340 5.01 -12.06 -6.95
C LYS A 340 5.04 -12.46 -8.42
N MET A 341 4.18 -11.81 -9.22
CA MET A 341 4.16 -11.91 -10.69
C MET A 341 5.34 -11.13 -11.31
N TYR A 342 6.57 -11.43 -10.86
CA TYR A 342 7.77 -10.65 -11.18
C TYR A 342 8.07 -10.67 -12.67
N ARG A 343 7.74 -11.74 -13.38
CA ARG A 343 8.01 -11.87 -14.81
C ARG A 343 7.15 -10.90 -15.63
N GLU A 344 5.88 -10.78 -15.29
CA GLU A 344 4.95 -9.82 -15.88
C GLU A 344 5.32 -8.39 -15.49
N MET A 345 5.75 -8.17 -14.25
CA MET A 345 6.28 -6.87 -13.81
C MET A 345 7.51 -6.45 -14.64
N ILE A 346 8.48 -7.34 -14.81
CA ILE A 346 9.68 -7.12 -15.64
C ILE A 346 9.27 -6.76 -17.08
N ARG A 347 8.31 -7.49 -17.65
CA ARG A 347 7.80 -7.24 -19.01
C ARG A 347 7.21 -5.85 -19.18
N GLU A 348 6.54 -5.32 -18.16
CA GLU A 348 5.98 -3.96 -18.17
C GLU A 348 7.05 -2.87 -18.04
N LEU A 349 8.12 -3.14 -17.29
CA LEU A 349 9.20 -2.19 -16.99
C LEU A 349 10.26 -2.11 -18.10
N LEU A 350 10.55 -3.23 -18.76
CA LEU A 350 11.61 -3.35 -19.78
C LEU A 350 11.56 -2.25 -20.85
N PRO A 351 10.40 -1.90 -21.44
CA PRO A 351 10.32 -0.83 -22.44
C PRO A 351 10.73 0.56 -21.97
N LEU A 352 10.75 0.81 -20.65
CA LEU A 352 11.14 2.10 -20.05
C LEU A 352 12.60 2.12 -19.58
N ALA A 353 13.24 0.96 -19.46
CA ALA A 353 14.53 0.83 -18.79
C ALA A 353 15.70 1.31 -19.67
N LYS A 354 16.57 2.15 -19.10
CA LYS A 354 17.93 2.43 -19.59
C LYS A 354 18.86 1.31 -19.17
N ASN A 355 18.81 0.95 -17.89
CA ASN A 355 19.52 -0.16 -17.27
C ASN A 355 18.77 -0.60 -15.99
N PHE A 356 19.17 -1.75 -15.45
CA PHE A 356 18.67 -2.28 -14.18
C PHE A 356 19.81 -2.41 -13.16
N LYS A 357 19.58 -1.89 -11.95
CA LYS A 357 20.37 -2.11 -10.74
C LYS A 357 19.59 -3.08 -9.85
N LEU A 358 20.10 -4.28 -9.70
CA LEU A 358 19.38 -5.41 -9.12
C LEU A 358 19.90 -5.68 -7.71
N ILE A 359 18.98 -5.88 -6.78
CA ILE A 359 19.29 -6.18 -5.38
C ILE A 359 18.51 -7.40 -4.91
N THR A 360 19.05 -8.10 -3.91
CA THR A 360 18.32 -9.14 -3.19
C THR A 360 17.67 -8.51 -1.96
N VAL A 361 16.34 -8.54 -1.88
CA VAL A 361 15.59 -8.03 -0.73
C VAL A 361 15.99 -8.79 0.54
N ASN A 362 16.10 -8.11 1.69
CA ASN A 362 16.35 -8.77 2.98
C ASN A 362 15.10 -9.53 3.47
N SER A 363 14.85 -10.70 2.88
CA SER A 363 13.71 -11.57 3.19
C SER A 363 13.99 -12.99 2.72
N GLU A 364 13.55 -14.01 3.47
CA GLU A 364 13.63 -15.41 3.01
C GLU A 364 12.83 -15.65 1.72
N ARG A 365 11.82 -14.81 1.48
CA ARG A 365 10.98 -14.82 0.27
C ARG A 365 11.60 -14.10 -0.92
N ALA A 366 12.78 -13.49 -0.76
CA ALA A 366 13.40 -12.72 -1.83
C ALA A 366 13.76 -13.58 -3.04
N LEU A 367 13.58 -13.01 -4.23
CA LEU A 367 14.21 -13.50 -5.46
C LEU A 367 15.61 -12.89 -5.53
N SER A 368 16.64 -13.70 -5.80
CA SER A 368 18.01 -13.17 -5.81
C SER A 368 18.24 -12.23 -6.99
N ALA A 369 19.15 -11.26 -6.84
CA ALA A 369 19.51 -10.32 -7.91
C ALA A 369 19.93 -11.06 -9.20
N GLU A 370 20.65 -12.17 -9.09
CA GLU A 370 21.07 -13.00 -10.21
C GLU A 370 19.88 -13.68 -10.91
N MET A 371 18.92 -14.18 -10.14
CA MET A 371 17.69 -14.74 -10.69
C MET A 371 16.85 -13.67 -11.39
N ILE A 372 16.76 -12.46 -10.83
CA ILE A 372 16.09 -11.33 -11.48
C ILE A 372 16.79 -11.00 -12.81
N SER A 373 18.11 -10.95 -12.82
CA SER A 373 18.92 -10.68 -14.03
C SER A 373 18.65 -11.69 -15.14
N GLU A 374 18.62 -12.98 -14.77
CA GLU A 374 18.33 -14.07 -15.68
C GLU A 374 16.90 -13.98 -16.24
N GLU A 375 15.91 -13.67 -15.41
CA GLU A 375 14.53 -13.50 -15.86
C GLU A 375 14.36 -12.28 -16.77
N ILE A 376 15.06 -11.17 -16.51
CA ILE A 376 15.10 -10.03 -17.42
C ILE A 376 15.64 -10.45 -18.79
N ARG A 377 16.73 -11.22 -18.83
CA ARG A 377 17.29 -11.73 -20.10
C ARG A 377 16.27 -12.58 -20.87
N LYS A 378 15.60 -13.52 -20.21
CA LYS A 378 14.58 -14.37 -20.85
C LYS A 378 13.42 -13.54 -21.42
N VAL A 379 12.89 -12.59 -20.64
CA VAL A 379 11.77 -11.75 -21.08
C VAL A 379 12.20 -10.84 -22.25
N GLU A 380 13.43 -10.34 -22.22
CA GLU A 380 13.99 -9.55 -23.32
C GLU A 380 14.14 -10.37 -24.62
N GLU A 381 14.64 -11.60 -24.54
CA GLU A 381 14.68 -12.55 -25.65
C GLU A 381 13.27 -12.81 -26.23
N GLU A 382 12.27 -13.07 -25.38
CA GLU A 382 10.89 -13.28 -25.83
C GLU A 382 10.29 -12.06 -26.55
N ILE A 383 10.53 -10.84 -26.03
CA ILE A 383 10.05 -9.60 -26.66
C ILE A 383 10.70 -9.42 -28.05
N HIS A 384 11.99 -9.76 -28.18
CA HIS A 384 12.71 -9.69 -29.44
C HIS A 384 12.19 -10.72 -30.45
N GLU A 385 11.98 -11.96 -30.04
CA GLU A 385 11.40 -13.02 -30.87
C GLU A 385 9.99 -12.65 -31.37
N GLU A 386 9.13 -12.12 -30.49
CA GLU A 386 7.80 -11.64 -30.85
C GLU A 386 7.83 -10.49 -31.86
N SER A 387 8.79 -9.58 -31.71
CA SER A 387 8.96 -8.43 -32.60
C SER A 387 9.43 -8.89 -33.98
N ALA A 388 10.44 -9.76 -34.04
CA ALA A 388 10.93 -10.36 -35.27
C ALA A 388 9.84 -11.17 -36.00
N ALA A 389 9.01 -11.93 -35.27
CA ALA A 389 7.89 -12.68 -35.85
C ALA A 389 6.80 -11.77 -36.43
N LYS A 390 6.47 -10.65 -35.74
CA LYS A 390 5.53 -9.63 -36.24
C LYS A 390 6.07 -8.95 -37.50
N GLU A 391 7.34 -8.59 -37.52
CA GLU A 391 8.00 -8.00 -38.69
C GLU A 391 8.05 -8.96 -39.88
N ALA A 392 8.43 -10.23 -39.67
CA ALA A 392 8.43 -11.24 -40.72
C ALA A 392 7.03 -11.47 -41.32
N SER A 393 5.99 -11.41 -40.48
CA SER A 393 4.59 -11.49 -40.89
C SER A 393 4.12 -10.25 -41.69
N GLN A 394 4.64 -9.06 -41.36
CA GLN A 394 4.38 -7.81 -42.09
C GLN A 394 5.21 -7.69 -43.39
N LYS A 395 6.46 -8.18 -43.41
CA LYS A 395 7.33 -8.26 -44.60
C LYS A 395 6.76 -9.18 -45.67
N LYS A 396 6.06 -10.27 -45.31
CA LYS A 396 5.27 -11.09 -46.25
C LYS A 396 4.13 -10.31 -46.95
N LYS A 397 3.72 -9.14 -46.43
CA LYS A 397 2.70 -8.25 -47.04
C LYS A 397 3.26 -7.02 -47.75
N ARG A 398 4.54 -6.65 -47.58
CA ARG A 398 5.20 -5.54 -48.29
C ARG A 398 6.68 -5.85 -48.56
N LYS A 399 7.04 -5.99 -49.85
CA LYS A 399 8.44 -6.04 -50.31
C LYS A 399 9.09 -4.67 -50.09
N LYS A 400 9.96 -4.55 -49.07
CA LYS A 400 11.12 -3.65 -49.07
C LYS A 400 12.11 -4.08 -47.99
N GLU A 401 13.38 -4.11 -48.36
CA GLU A 401 14.54 -4.39 -47.51
C GLU A 401 14.74 -3.28 -46.49
N PHE A 402 15.07 -3.66 -45.26
CA PHE A 402 15.55 -2.78 -44.20
C PHE A 402 16.68 -3.49 -43.47
N ASP A 403 17.74 -2.74 -43.19
CA ASP A 403 18.92 -3.14 -42.42
C ASP A 403 18.55 -3.58 -41.01
N PHE A 404 19.24 -4.60 -40.51
CA PHE A 404 19.16 -5.05 -39.13
C PHE A 404 19.87 -4.02 -38.24
N GLU A 405 19.12 -3.28 -37.43
CA GLU A 405 19.71 -2.59 -36.27
C GLU A 405 20.17 -3.66 -35.25
N GLU A 406 21.40 -3.55 -34.77
CA GLU A 406 21.95 -4.41 -33.71
C GLU A 406 21.04 -4.39 -32.48
N VAL A 407 20.68 -5.57 -32.00
CA VAL A 407 19.83 -5.78 -30.83
C VAL A 407 20.61 -5.35 -29.57
N SER A 408 20.34 -4.15 -29.06
CA SER A 408 20.97 -3.66 -27.82
C SER A 408 20.23 -4.22 -26.60
N TYR A 409 20.86 -5.12 -25.85
CA TYR A 409 20.33 -5.61 -24.58
C TYR A 409 20.46 -4.54 -23.48
N VAL A 410 19.46 -4.45 -22.62
CA VAL A 410 19.46 -3.55 -21.46
C VAL A 410 20.54 -4.00 -20.47
N LYS A 411 21.42 -3.07 -20.04
CA LYS A 411 22.48 -3.34 -19.05
C LYS A 411 21.85 -3.76 -17.71
N LYS A 412 22.40 -4.78 -17.06
CA LYS A 412 21.96 -5.37 -15.80
C LYS A 412 23.15 -5.50 -14.85
N GLU A 413 23.06 -4.96 -13.65
CA GLU A 413 24.12 -5.02 -12.63
C GLU A 413 23.53 -5.49 -11.30
N CYS A 414 24.17 -6.45 -10.65
CA CYS A 414 23.76 -6.97 -9.35
C CYS A 414 24.61 -6.36 -8.25
N PHE A 415 23.96 -5.93 -7.16
CA PHE A 415 24.60 -5.30 -6.01
C PHE A 415 24.30 -6.08 -4.73
N SER A 416 25.23 -5.99 -3.77
CA SER A 416 25.10 -6.69 -2.50
C SER A 416 24.26 -5.90 -1.49
N THR A 417 24.24 -4.57 -1.61
CA THR A 417 23.45 -3.67 -0.76
C THR A 417 22.61 -2.69 -1.57
N VAL A 418 21.58 -2.13 -0.93
CA VAL A 418 20.77 -1.04 -1.50
C VAL A 418 21.63 0.20 -1.74
N GLU A 419 22.52 0.53 -0.81
CA GLU A 419 23.44 1.66 -0.88
C GLU A 419 24.32 1.60 -2.14
N GLU A 420 24.96 0.44 -2.40
CA GLU A 420 25.80 0.24 -3.59
C GLU A 420 25.01 0.42 -4.91
N ALA A 421 23.76 -0.05 -4.93
CA ALA A 421 22.89 0.09 -6.09
C ALA A 421 22.50 1.56 -6.34
N VAL A 422 22.21 2.32 -5.27
CA VAL A 422 21.90 3.74 -5.32
C VAL A 422 23.13 4.54 -5.76
N ASP A 423 24.29 4.30 -5.15
CA ASP A 423 25.55 4.96 -5.52
C ASP A 423 25.89 4.73 -7.00
N SER A 424 25.77 3.49 -7.48
CA SER A 424 26.01 3.17 -8.88
C SER A 424 25.00 3.85 -9.80
N ALA A 425 23.72 3.91 -9.42
CA ALA A 425 22.69 4.61 -10.20
C ALA A 425 22.98 6.10 -10.31
N LEU A 426 23.35 6.75 -9.19
CA LEU A 426 23.68 8.17 -9.13
C LEU A 426 24.97 8.50 -9.92
N HIS A 427 26.00 7.66 -9.81
CA HIS A 427 27.27 7.86 -10.50
C HIS A 427 27.14 7.81 -12.03
N GLU A 428 26.23 6.98 -12.55
CA GLU A 428 25.98 6.83 -14.00
C GLU A 428 24.90 7.77 -14.55
N ALA A 429 24.22 8.53 -13.69
CA ALA A 429 23.12 9.39 -14.08
C ALA A 429 23.59 10.78 -14.52
N GLU A 430 23.06 11.24 -15.64
CA GLU A 430 23.14 12.64 -16.03
C GLU A 430 22.08 13.47 -15.26
N PRO A 431 22.21 14.81 -15.13
CA PRO A 431 21.24 15.64 -14.38
C PRO A 431 19.78 15.48 -14.82
N ASP A 432 19.59 15.12 -16.09
CA ASP A 432 18.32 15.01 -16.79
C ASP A 432 17.75 13.57 -16.79
N ASP A 433 18.46 12.62 -16.16
CA ASP A 433 18.09 11.22 -16.05
C ASP A 433 17.13 10.98 -14.87
N ILE A 434 16.40 9.86 -14.95
CA ILE A 434 15.47 9.41 -13.92
C ILE A 434 15.98 8.10 -13.33
N ILE A 435 16.04 8.04 -12.01
CA ILE A 435 16.28 6.82 -11.24
C ILE A 435 14.96 6.46 -10.54
N CYS A 436 14.52 5.21 -10.67
CA CYS A 436 13.28 4.75 -10.04
C CYS A 436 13.54 3.46 -9.26
N ALA A 437 13.34 3.49 -7.94
CA ALA A 437 13.36 2.30 -7.09
C ALA A 437 11.95 1.75 -6.87
N LEU A 438 11.76 0.46 -7.13
CA LEU A 438 10.47 -0.22 -6.98
C LEU A 438 10.59 -1.74 -6.73
N GLY A 439 9.46 -2.41 -6.51
CA GLY A 439 9.35 -3.87 -6.53
C GLY A 439 9.12 -4.52 -5.18
N SER A 440 9.48 -3.86 -4.08
CA SER A 440 9.25 -4.39 -2.73
C SER A 440 9.30 -3.30 -1.66
N LEU A 441 8.27 -3.25 -0.82
CA LEU A 441 8.21 -2.34 0.34
C LEU A 441 9.28 -2.62 1.41
N TYR A 442 10.02 -3.73 1.32
CA TYR A 442 11.05 -4.08 2.30
C TYR A 442 12.33 -3.26 2.18
N TYR A 443 12.71 -2.84 0.96
CA TYR A 443 13.96 -2.12 0.73
C TYR A 443 13.75 -0.65 0.34
N ILE A 444 12.56 -0.28 -0.12
CA ILE A 444 12.21 1.11 -0.42
C ILE A 444 12.48 2.06 0.76
N PRO A 445 12.23 1.68 2.03
CA PRO A 445 12.62 2.49 3.18
C PRO A 445 14.14 2.69 3.33
N GLU A 446 14.97 1.74 2.87
CA GLU A 446 16.43 1.90 2.85
C GLU A 446 16.85 2.95 1.83
N VAL A 447 16.22 2.97 0.64
CA VAL A 447 16.42 4.02 -0.36
C VAL A 447 15.96 5.37 0.20
N HIS A 448 14.80 5.44 0.85
CA HIS A 448 14.31 6.67 1.48
C HIS A 448 15.33 7.21 2.50
N ARG A 449 15.81 6.37 3.43
CA ARG A 449 16.81 6.75 4.45
C ARG A 449 18.13 7.26 3.85
N TYR A 450 18.55 6.72 2.71
CA TYR A 450 19.77 7.18 2.02
C TYR A 450 19.71 8.67 1.66
N PHE A 451 18.54 9.17 1.25
CA PHE A 451 18.35 10.59 0.86
C PHE A 451 18.00 11.51 2.04
N GLY A 452 18.01 10.98 3.28
CA GLY A 452 17.74 11.71 4.50
C GLY A 452 16.34 11.46 5.05
N ASP A 453 16.24 11.41 6.39
CA ASP A 453 14.98 11.52 7.11
C ASP A 453 14.63 13.02 7.16
N GLU A 454 13.71 13.49 6.32
CA GLU A 454 13.06 14.77 6.62
C GLU A 454 12.09 14.55 7.79
N ASP A 455 12.59 14.86 8.99
CA ASP A 455 11.92 15.15 10.28
C ASP A 455 10.43 14.78 10.42
#